data_AF-A0A1I7ZPX7-F1
#
_entry.id   AF-A0A1I7ZPX7-F1
#
_cell.length_a   1.000
_cell.length_b   1.000
_cell.length_c   1.000
_cell.angle_alpha   90.00
_cell.angle_beta   90.00
_cell.angle_gamma   90.00
#
_symmetry.space_group_name_H-M   'P 1'
#
loop_
_entity.id
_entity.type
_entity.pdbx_description
1 polymer ?
#
loop_
_entity_poly.entity_id
_entity_poly.type
_entity_poly.pdbx_seq_one_letter_code
_entity_poly.pdbx_strand_id
1 'polypeptide(L)'
;MMDAVPFKFVDSVVELFSKTTLDQLAPEVAHPHWKRVVDLHHRNRVNYRLLLNKREDGIEHIFPRKDEGDDEDEDEEDFFVGTQMLKENRRFLRIVEVSDESNDGLFAFAQQTEKLEEAETVKLLETAAPLIDQVSGILQSEWGRPDCTEVLLTSLFKRVYLRKIVLVYCGQIAYDFLEDQIDNSPFLSSVDITGEDWPQSSLELLKNNCEVTDEEGLQALLDKGESKIAHSGRSQSFFKHETEKSLARVSDIDFNNLMECFTCECDRFEKCHMKEEFPEYHYLLNHTSAPKIPACQEATSPMGSQMLPTSRVLKDLFKNINGPQPSATCHSCSLSLPISQFFDCSKCSSHLGLPELLICGACAFLEHSDHRSEVAKACFIGAHEVEEATAQLGSPKQSWKDEEAEENEMTSKLANINSTIEAIKKSTLTRKALDEQIYKLKLLYEDMEECKEEDLE
;
A
#
# COMPACT_ATOMS: atom_id res chain seq x y z
N MET A 1 4.64 -32.35 12.39
CA MET A 1 3.54 -32.13 11.43
C MET A 1 3.46 -30.63 11.21
N MET A 2 3.63 -30.13 10.00
CA MET A 2 3.28 -28.73 9.72
C MET A 2 1.75 -28.65 9.76
N ASP A 3 1.22 -27.77 10.60
CA ASP A 3 -0.22 -27.52 10.64
C ASP A 3 -0.68 -27.04 9.26
N ALA A 4 -1.60 -27.79 8.67
CA ALA A 4 -2.12 -27.46 7.36
C ALA A 4 -2.81 -26.09 7.43
N VAL A 5 -2.41 -25.18 6.53
CA VAL A 5 -3.04 -23.86 6.38
C VAL A 5 -4.56 -24.05 6.21
N PRO A 6 -5.41 -23.38 7.01
CA PRO A 6 -6.85 -23.53 6.91
C PRO A 6 -7.36 -23.22 5.50
N PHE A 7 -8.27 -24.04 4.97
CA PHE A 7 -8.84 -23.85 3.63
C PHE A 7 -9.43 -22.44 3.44
N LYS A 8 -10.09 -21.90 4.47
CA LYS A 8 -10.66 -20.54 4.45
C LYS A 8 -9.60 -19.46 4.21
N PHE A 9 -8.39 -19.63 4.73
CA PHE A 9 -7.31 -18.69 4.50
C PHE A 9 -6.88 -18.73 3.03
N VAL A 10 -6.70 -19.93 2.46
CA VAL A 10 -6.35 -20.09 1.04
C VAL A 10 -7.46 -19.52 0.15
N ASP A 11 -8.72 -19.77 0.49
CA ASP A 11 -9.89 -19.22 -0.21
C ASP A 11 -9.86 -17.69 -0.22
N SER A 12 -9.70 -17.05 0.93
CA SER A 12 -9.63 -15.59 1.04
C SER A 12 -8.42 -14.96 0.33
N VAL A 13 -7.29 -15.68 0.24
CA VAL A 13 -6.12 -15.19 -0.52
C VAL A 13 -6.38 -15.29 -2.03
N VAL A 14 -6.86 -16.44 -2.51
CA VAL A 14 -7.19 -16.64 -3.93
C VAL A 14 -8.32 -15.73 -4.38
N GLU A 15 -9.20 -15.36 -3.46
CA GLU A 15 -10.29 -14.42 -3.69
C GLU A 15 -9.81 -13.04 -4.17
N LEU A 16 -8.61 -12.61 -3.76
CA LEU A 16 -7.97 -11.34 -4.12
C LEU A 16 -7.28 -11.36 -5.49
N PHE A 17 -7.14 -12.53 -6.11
CA PHE A 17 -6.51 -12.61 -7.43
C PHE A 17 -7.49 -12.20 -8.53
N SER A 18 -6.97 -11.37 -9.44
CA SER A 18 -7.62 -11.03 -10.69
C SER A 18 -7.76 -12.29 -11.55
N LYS A 19 -8.64 -12.21 -12.54
CA LYS A 19 -8.87 -13.31 -13.47
C LYS A 19 -7.60 -13.72 -14.22
N THR A 20 -6.86 -12.76 -14.77
CA THR A 20 -5.57 -13.01 -15.43
C THR A 20 -4.57 -13.74 -14.53
N THR A 21 -4.47 -13.34 -13.26
CA THR A 21 -3.61 -14.03 -12.29
C THR A 21 -4.07 -15.45 -12.03
N LEU A 22 -5.39 -15.69 -11.96
CA LEU A 22 -5.93 -17.04 -11.81
C LEU A 22 -5.64 -17.93 -13.03
N ASP A 23 -5.72 -17.39 -14.25
CA ASP A 23 -5.45 -18.13 -15.48
C ASP A 23 -3.99 -18.57 -15.55
N GLN A 24 -3.07 -17.71 -15.10
CA GLN A 24 -1.64 -18.03 -14.98
C GLN A 24 -1.35 -19.04 -13.86
N LEU A 25 -2.02 -18.92 -12.70
CA LEU A 25 -1.78 -19.79 -11.54
C LEU A 25 -2.41 -21.18 -11.67
N ALA A 26 -3.54 -21.32 -12.34
CA ALA A 26 -4.25 -22.59 -12.49
C ALA A 26 -3.38 -23.75 -13.01
N PRO A 27 -2.55 -23.59 -14.06
CA PRO A 27 -1.64 -24.64 -14.51
C PRO A 27 -0.46 -24.89 -13.54
N GLU A 28 0.08 -23.83 -12.92
CA GLU A 28 1.32 -23.89 -12.13
C GLU A 28 1.12 -24.49 -10.72
N VAL A 29 -0.06 -24.31 -10.13
CA VAL A 29 -0.31 -24.75 -8.75
C VAL A 29 -0.48 -26.27 -8.71
N ALA A 30 0.56 -26.96 -8.20
CA ALA A 30 0.59 -28.41 -8.01
C ALA A 30 0.09 -28.86 -6.62
N HIS A 31 0.15 -27.99 -5.60
CA HIS A 31 -0.21 -28.37 -4.23
C HIS A 31 -1.73 -28.68 -4.14
N PRO A 32 -2.16 -29.88 -3.71
CA PRO A 32 -3.56 -30.31 -3.82
C PRO A 32 -4.59 -29.37 -3.17
N HIS A 33 -4.29 -28.81 -1.98
CA HIS A 33 -5.19 -27.86 -1.32
C HIS A 33 -5.34 -26.53 -2.08
N TRP A 34 -4.24 -25.95 -2.54
CA TRP A 34 -4.25 -24.70 -3.30
C TRP A 34 -4.86 -24.91 -4.67
N LYS A 35 -4.49 -26.00 -5.36
CA LYS A 35 -5.00 -26.33 -6.69
C LYS A 35 -6.52 -26.38 -6.72
N ARG A 36 -7.12 -27.05 -5.72
CA ARG A 36 -8.58 -27.13 -5.64
C ARG A 36 -9.25 -25.75 -5.50
N VAL A 37 -8.67 -24.84 -4.72
CA VAL A 37 -9.20 -23.48 -4.53
C VAL A 37 -8.99 -22.64 -5.78
N VAL A 38 -7.77 -22.64 -6.33
CA VAL A 38 -7.43 -21.91 -7.55
C VAL A 38 -8.28 -22.38 -8.72
N ASP A 39 -8.39 -23.68 -8.97
CA ASP A 39 -9.23 -24.23 -10.03
C ASP A 39 -10.72 -23.90 -9.84
N LEU A 40 -11.17 -23.79 -8.58
CA LEU A 40 -12.55 -23.42 -8.26
C LEU A 40 -12.80 -21.95 -8.60
N HIS A 41 -11.91 -21.04 -8.18
CA HIS A 41 -12.02 -19.62 -8.53
C HIS A 41 -11.85 -19.42 -10.04
N HIS A 42 -10.80 -19.97 -10.65
CA HIS A 42 -10.53 -19.88 -12.08
C HIS A 42 -11.72 -20.26 -12.97
N ARG A 43 -12.44 -21.35 -12.63
CA ARG A 43 -13.58 -21.85 -13.41
C ARG A 43 -14.90 -21.12 -13.17
N ASN A 44 -15.09 -20.53 -11.99
CA ASN A 44 -16.36 -19.92 -11.62
C ASN A 44 -16.31 -18.39 -11.58
N ARG A 45 -15.11 -17.79 -11.65
CA ARG A 45 -14.91 -16.33 -11.69
C ARG A 45 -15.60 -15.76 -12.92
N VAL A 46 -16.46 -14.77 -12.71
CA VAL A 46 -17.12 -14.03 -13.79
C VAL A 46 -16.87 -12.55 -13.57
N ASN A 47 -16.36 -11.90 -14.60
CA ASN A 47 -16.07 -10.47 -14.60
C ASN A 47 -17.22 -9.72 -15.27
N TYR A 48 -17.59 -8.59 -14.70
CA TYR A 48 -18.60 -7.69 -15.22
C TYR A 48 -18.05 -6.27 -15.32
N ARG A 49 -18.64 -5.50 -16.24
CA ARG A 49 -18.60 -4.04 -16.25
C ARG A 49 -19.85 -3.52 -15.54
N LEU A 50 -19.79 -2.37 -14.89
CA LEU A 50 -20.96 -1.64 -14.42
C LEU A 50 -21.03 -0.35 -15.23
N LEU A 51 -22.00 -0.27 -16.14
CA LEU A 51 -22.18 0.89 -17.00
C LEU A 51 -23.37 1.68 -16.47
N LEU A 52 -23.17 2.99 -16.25
CA LEU A 52 -24.20 3.93 -15.82
C LEU A 52 -24.50 4.92 -16.95
N ASN A 53 -25.76 5.27 -17.13
CA ASN A 53 -26.18 6.27 -18.11
C ASN A 53 -27.26 7.18 -17.52
N LYS A 54 -26.94 8.45 -17.33
CA LYS A 54 -27.86 9.46 -16.81
C LYS A 54 -28.78 9.98 -17.91
N ARG A 55 -30.08 9.77 -17.71
CA ARG A 55 -31.16 10.34 -18.50
C ARG A 55 -31.85 11.46 -17.71
N GLU A 56 -32.76 12.17 -18.38
CA GLU A 56 -33.58 13.20 -17.73
C GLU A 56 -34.47 12.63 -16.61
N ASP A 57 -34.86 11.36 -16.71
CA ASP A 57 -35.80 10.69 -15.81
C ASP A 57 -35.16 9.69 -14.84
N GLY A 58 -33.83 9.59 -14.78
CA GLY A 58 -33.14 8.68 -13.86
C GLY A 58 -31.74 8.28 -14.32
N ILE A 59 -31.16 7.30 -13.64
CA ILE A 59 -29.91 6.65 -14.02
C ILE A 59 -30.23 5.22 -14.46
N GLU A 60 -29.96 4.93 -15.72
CA GLU A 60 -29.99 3.59 -16.28
C GLU A 60 -28.69 2.88 -15.92
N HIS A 61 -28.75 1.56 -15.70
CA HIS A 61 -27.57 0.77 -15.42
C HIS A 61 -27.66 -0.61 -16.06
N ILE A 62 -26.50 -1.16 -16.44
CA ILE A 62 -26.36 -2.54 -16.91
C ILE A 62 -25.08 -3.17 -16.38
N PHE A 63 -25.10 -4.51 -16.31
CA PHE A 63 -23.93 -5.32 -16.00
C PHE A 63 -23.57 -6.22 -17.18
N PRO A 64 -22.87 -5.71 -18.22
CA PRO A 64 -22.30 -6.56 -19.25
C PRO A 64 -21.28 -7.50 -18.61
N ARG A 65 -21.31 -8.76 -19.03
CA ARG A 65 -20.18 -9.64 -18.79
C ARG A 65 -18.97 -9.10 -19.57
N LYS A 66 -17.79 -9.13 -18.96
CA LYS A 66 -16.54 -8.82 -19.65
C LYS A 66 -15.95 -10.14 -20.11
N ASP A 67 -16.23 -10.54 -21.34
CA ASP A 67 -15.57 -11.69 -21.94
C ASP A 67 -14.14 -11.32 -22.37
N GLU A 68 -13.26 -12.31 -22.39
CA GLU A 68 -11.81 -12.12 -22.61
C GLU A 68 -11.43 -12.11 -24.11
N GLY A 69 -12.42 -12.13 -25.01
CA GLY A 69 -12.20 -12.06 -26.45
C GLY A 69 -12.61 -10.71 -27.00
N ASP A 70 -11.73 -10.06 -27.75
CA ASP A 70 -12.01 -8.84 -28.53
C ASP A 70 -13.02 -9.07 -29.69
N ASP A 71 -13.69 -10.22 -29.72
CA ASP A 71 -14.66 -10.54 -30.75
C ASP A 71 -15.97 -9.80 -30.40
N GLU A 72 -16.14 -8.62 -30.99
CA GLU A 72 -17.30 -7.72 -30.88
C GLU A 72 -18.67 -8.36 -31.22
N ASP A 73 -18.69 -9.65 -31.58
CA ASP A 73 -19.90 -10.44 -31.80
C ASP A 73 -20.41 -11.06 -30.47
N GLU A 74 -20.45 -10.25 -29.39
CA GLU A 74 -21.06 -10.66 -28.12
C GLU A 74 -22.56 -10.88 -28.34
N ASP A 75 -23.04 -12.10 -28.08
CA ASP A 75 -24.46 -12.40 -28.02
C ASP A 75 -25.10 -11.47 -26.97
N GLU A 76 -25.92 -10.50 -27.41
CA GLU A 76 -26.59 -9.46 -26.61
C GLU A 76 -27.50 -10.00 -25.46
N GLU A 77 -27.49 -11.30 -25.19
CA GLU A 77 -28.47 -11.97 -24.35
C GLU A 77 -28.09 -12.09 -22.85
N ASP A 78 -26.85 -11.81 -22.47
CA ASP A 78 -26.35 -12.01 -21.09
C ASP A 78 -26.18 -10.69 -20.28
N PHE A 79 -26.95 -9.64 -20.58
CA PHE A 79 -27.07 -8.51 -19.66
C PHE A 79 -28.05 -8.85 -18.54
N PHE A 80 -27.60 -8.80 -17.29
CA PHE A 80 -28.50 -9.00 -16.15
C PHE A 80 -28.87 -7.69 -15.48
N VAL A 81 -30.16 -7.55 -15.19
CA VAL A 81 -30.76 -6.41 -14.49
C VAL A 81 -31.14 -6.86 -13.09
N GLY A 82 -30.24 -6.71 -12.11
CA GLY A 82 -30.64 -6.94 -10.72
C GLY A 82 -29.55 -6.97 -9.65
N THR A 83 -29.88 -6.37 -8.50
CA THR A 83 -29.06 -6.42 -7.28
C THR A 83 -29.05 -7.78 -6.57
N GLN A 84 -30.00 -8.67 -6.89
CA GLN A 84 -30.09 -9.99 -6.26
C GLN A 84 -28.91 -10.90 -6.64
N MET A 85 -28.50 -10.89 -7.91
CA MET A 85 -27.36 -11.69 -8.37
C MET A 85 -26.04 -11.24 -7.71
N LEU A 86 -25.86 -9.92 -7.50
CA LEU A 86 -24.73 -9.38 -6.75
C LEU A 86 -24.65 -9.93 -5.32
N LYS A 87 -25.76 -10.41 -4.74
CA LYS A 87 -25.77 -11.02 -3.39
C LYS A 87 -25.53 -12.52 -3.45
N GLU A 88 -26.07 -13.20 -4.46
CA GLU A 88 -25.97 -14.66 -4.59
C GLU A 88 -24.57 -15.10 -5.05
N ASN A 89 -23.93 -14.32 -5.93
CA ASN A 89 -22.67 -14.69 -6.57
C ASN A 89 -21.42 -13.95 -6.04
N ARG A 90 -21.50 -13.33 -4.85
CA ARG A 90 -20.42 -12.49 -4.27
C ARG A 90 -19.03 -13.12 -4.29
N ARG A 91 -18.96 -14.44 -4.12
CA ARG A 91 -17.68 -15.17 -4.06
C ARG A 91 -16.91 -15.15 -5.38
N PHE A 92 -17.62 -15.21 -6.50
CA PHE A 92 -17.01 -15.38 -7.82
C PHE A 92 -17.26 -14.20 -8.76
N LEU A 93 -18.27 -13.38 -8.50
CA LEU A 93 -18.54 -12.19 -9.30
C LEU A 93 -17.53 -11.10 -8.99
N ARG A 94 -16.93 -10.51 -10.02
CA ARG A 94 -16.07 -9.32 -9.91
C ARG A 94 -16.52 -8.24 -10.87
N ILE A 95 -16.54 -6.99 -10.39
CA ILE A 95 -16.74 -5.82 -11.22
C ILE A 95 -15.36 -5.28 -11.53
N VAL A 96 -14.90 -5.43 -12.76
CA VAL A 96 -13.55 -5.03 -13.16
C VAL A 96 -13.53 -3.63 -13.75
N GLU A 97 -14.70 -3.05 -13.98
CA GLU A 97 -14.84 -1.74 -14.59
C GLU A 97 -16.14 -1.09 -14.16
N VAL A 98 -16.08 0.19 -13.83
CA VAL A 98 -17.25 1.06 -13.64
C VAL A 98 -17.10 2.21 -14.62
N SER A 99 -18.11 2.42 -15.46
CA SER A 99 -18.07 3.48 -16.47
C SER A 99 -19.33 4.35 -16.41
N ASP A 100 -19.15 5.67 -16.55
CA ASP A 100 -20.22 6.63 -16.80
C ASP A 100 -20.28 6.96 -18.29
N GLU A 101 -21.31 6.46 -18.95
CA GLU A 101 -21.52 6.50 -20.40
C GLU A 101 -22.62 7.50 -20.79
N SER A 102 -22.88 8.50 -19.94
CA SER A 102 -24.00 9.42 -20.10
C SER A 102 -23.93 10.32 -21.34
N ASN A 103 -22.74 10.59 -21.90
CA ASN A 103 -22.57 11.33 -23.15
C ASN A 103 -22.30 10.43 -24.36
N ASP A 104 -22.07 9.14 -24.16
CA ASP A 104 -21.82 8.24 -25.29
C ASP A 104 -23.17 7.89 -25.96
N GLY A 105 -23.44 8.60 -27.06
CA GLY A 105 -24.64 8.39 -27.88
C GLY A 105 -24.71 6.98 -28.52
N LEU A 106 -23.67 6.16 -28.33
CA LEU A 106 -23.58 4.79 -28.83
C LEU A 106 -24.36 3.76 -27.99
N PHE A 107 -24.85 4.11 -26.79
CA PHE A 107 -25.64 3.18 -25.98
C PHE A 107 -27.08 3.01 -26.49
N ALA A 108 -27.25 2.09 -27.44
CA ALA A 108 -28.52 1.70 -28.03
C ALA A 108 -29.28 0.60 -27.26
N PHE A 109 -28.76 0.11 -26.13
CA PHE A 109 -29.41 -0.92 -25.28
C PHE A 109 -30.70 -0.46 -24.56
N ALA A 110 -31.22 0.72 -24.92
CA ALA A 110 -32.28 1.48 -24.26
C ALA A 110 -33.65 0.78 -24.14
N GLN A 111 -33.81 -0.46 -24.62
CA GLN A 111 -35.11 -1.14 -24.56
C GLN A 111 -35.33 -1.97 -23.28
N GLN A 112 -34.28 -2.29 -22.50
CA GLN A 112 -34.41 -3.23 -21.36
C GLN A 112 -33.77 -2.77 -20.04
N THR A 113 -33.34 -1.52 -19.90
CA THR A 113 -32.67 -1.05 -18.68
C THR A 113 -33.67 -0.59 -17.62
N GLU A 114 -33.46 -1.02 -16.37
CA GLU A 114 -34.16 -0.47 -15.21
C GLU A 114 -33.65 0.93 -14.92
N LYS A 115 -34.58 1.89 -14.78
CA LYS A 115 -34.28 3.25 -14.39
C LYS A 115 -34.30 3.34 -12.87
N LEU A 116 -33.19 3.81 -12.30
CA LEU A 116 -33.08 4.04 -10.87
C LEU A 116 -33.12 5.52 -10.57
N GLU A 117 -33.74 5.87 -9.45
CA GLU A 117 -33.52 7.17 -8.85
C GLU A 117 -32.07 7.27 -8.31
N GLU A 118 -31.61 8.50 -8.07
CA GLU A 118 -30.25 8.75 -7.56
C GLU A 118 -29.97 7.98 -6.25
N ALA A 119 -30.91 8.01 -5.31
CA ALA A 119 -30.77 7.29 -4.03
C ALA A 119 -30.67 5.76 -4.20
N GLU A 120 -31.36 5.21 -5.19
CA GLU A 120 -31.30 3.78 -5.52
C GLU A 120 -29.98 3.42 -6.20
N THR A 121 -29.47 4.33 -7.05
CA THR A 121 -28.16 4.22 -7.69
C THR A 121 -27.03 4.24 -6.67
N VAL A 122 -27.09 5.14 -5.68
CA VAL A 122 -26.13 5.17 -4.56
C VAL A 122 -26.14 3.83 -3.82
N LYS A 123 -27.32 3.29 -3.52
CA LYS A 123 -27.46 1.98 -2.85
C LYS A 123 -26.94 0.81 -3.70
N LEU A 124 -27.13 0.87 -5.02
CA LEU A 124 -26.55 -0.09 -5.96
C LEU A 124 -25.02 -0.04 -5.90
N LEU A 125 -24.43 1.15 -6.01
CA LEU A 125 -22.98 1.37 -5.98
C LEU A 125 -22.37 0.95 -4.64
N GLU A 126 -23.01 1.27 -3.52
CA GLU A 126 -22.59 0.80 -2.19
C GLU A 126 -22.63 -0.73 -2.07
N THR A 127 -23.61 -1.37 -2.69
CA THR A 127 -23.72 -2.84 -2.72
C THR A 127 -22.67 -3.47 -3.62
N ALA A 128 -22.30 -2.78 -4.71
CA ALA A 128 -21.34 -3.21 -5.71
C ALA A 128 -19.88 -2.99 -5.25
N ALA A 129 -19.60 -1.97 -4.44
CA ALA A 129 -18.23 -1.58 -4.05
C ALA A 129 -17.36 -2.74 -3.52
N PRO A 130 -17.83 -3.65 -2.64
CA PRO A 130 -17.03 -4.79 -2.17
C PRO A 130 -16.73 -5.83 -3.25
N LEU A 131 -17.40 -5.76 -4.40
CA LEU A 131 -17.25 -6.68 -5.54
C LEU A 131 -16.36 -6.09 -6.64
N ILE A 132 -15.97 -4.82 -6.51
CA ILE A 132 -15.05 -4.17 -7.43
C ILE A 132 -13.67 -4.78 -7.22
N ASP A 133 -13.10 -5.34 -8.29
CA ASP A 133 -11.78 -5.93 -8.27
C ASP A 133 -10.74 -4.81 -8.09
N GLN A 134 -10.03 -4.78 -6.97
CA GLN A 134 -9.05 -3.72 -6.72
C GLN A 134 -7.79 -3.87 -7.57
N VAL A 135 -7.47 -5.09 -8.00
CA VAL A 135 -6.25 -5.41 -8.76
C VAL A 135 -6.42 -5.09 -10.24
N SER A 136 -7.62 -5.30 -10.78
CA SER A 136 -7.92 -5.00 -12.19
C SER A 136 -8.95 -3.89 -12.39
N GLY A 137 -9.39 -3.25 -11.31
CA GLY A 137 -10.49 -2.28 -11.32
C GLY A 137 -10.14 -1.03 -12.09
N ILE A 138 -11.06 -0.66 -12.96
CA ILE A 138 -10.99 0.54 -13.79
C ILE A 138 -12.21 1.41 -13.48
N LEU A 139 -11.99 2.71 -13.31
CA LEU A 139 -13.06 3.70 -13.34
C LEU A 139 -12.90 4.58 -14.59
N GLN A 140 -13.96 4.69 -15.38
CA GLN A 140 -14.05 5.58 -16.52
C GLN A 140 -15.20 6.58 -16.31
N SER A 141 -14.90 7.86 -16.49
CA SER A 141 -15.89 8.93 -16.42
C SER A 141 -15.67 10.01 -17.47
N GLU A 142 -14.74 9.81 -18.42
CA GLU A 142 -14.44 10.82 -19.44
C GLU A 142 -15.64 11.15 -20.34
N TRP A 143 -16.57 10.20 -20.50
CA TRP A 143 -17.81 10.36 -21.26
C TRP A 143 -19.00 10.66 -20.36
N GLY A 144 -18.77 10.81 -19.06
CA GLY A 144 -19.81 11.05 -18.07
C GLY A 144 -20.38 12.45 -18.12
N ARG A 145 -21.61 12.60 -17.63
CA ARG A 145 -22.12 13.93 -17.27
C ARG A 145 -21.65 14.25 -15.86
N PRO A 146 -21.29 15.51 -15.54
CA PRO A 146 -20.78 15.87 -14.22
C PRO A 146 -21.68 15.43 -13.06
N ASP A 147 -23.00 15.49 -13.23
CA ASP A 147 -23.98 15.09 -12.21
C ASP A 147 -24.01 13.57 -11.96
N CYS A 148 -23.84 12.75 -12.99
CA CYS A 148 -23.73 11.30 -12.85
C CYS A 148 -22.39 10.90 -12.23
N THR A 149 -21.31 11.51 -12.70
CA THR A 149 -19.96 11.31 -12.16
C THR A 149 -19.90 11.69 -10.68
N GLU A 150 -20.55 12.79 -10.26
CA GLU A 150 -20.63 13.19 -8.85
C GLU A 150 -21.27 12.11 -7.96
N VAL A 151 -22.38 11.51 -8.43
CA VAL A 151 -23.07 10.40 -7.73
C VAL A 151 -22.16 9.18 -7.63
N LEU A 152 -21.48 8.84 -8.73
CA LEU A 152 -20.54 7.73 -8.78
C LEU A 152 -19.40 7.92 -7.77
N LEU A 153 -18.73 9.07 -7.83
CA LEU A 153 -17.55 9.34 -7.01
C LEU A 153 -17.91 9.42 -5.53
N THR A 154 -19.01 10.10 -5.19
CA THR A 154 -19.52 10.15 -3.81
C THR A 154 -19.82 8.76 -3.25
N SER A 155 -20.36 7.86 -4.09
CA SER A 155 -20.69 6.50 -3.69
C SER A 155 -19.48 5.59 -3.53
N LEU A 156 -18.38 5.85 -4.26
CA LEU A 156 -17.18 5.01 -4.26
C LEU A 156 -16.03 5.55 -3.39
N PHE A 157 -16.06 6.84 -3.04
CA PHE A 157 -15.03 7.51 -2.25
C PHE A 157 -14.71 6.77 -0.94
N LYS A 158 -13.42 6.50 -0.70
CA LYS A 158 -12.90 5.74 0.46
C LYS A 158 -13.43 4.32 0.63
N ARG A 159 -14.10 3.78 -0.39
CA ARG A 159 -14.65 2.40 -0.40
C ARG A 159 -13.95 1.51 -1.40
N VAL A 160 -13.35 2.09 -2.44
CA VAL A 160 -12.63 1.36 -3.49
C VAL A 160 -11.27 1.97 -3.75
N TYR A 161 -10.33 1.12 -4.15
CA TYR A 161 -8.99 1.52 -4.56
C TYR A 161 -8.69 0.79 -5.87
N LEU A 162 -8.49 1.58 -6.92
CA LEU A 162 -8.54 1.09 -8.29
C LEU A 162 -7.14 1.07 -8.90
N ARG A 163 -6.98 0.23 -9.92
CA ARG A 163 -5.75 0.12 -10.71
C ARG A 163 -5.63 1.23 -11.74
N LYS A 164 -6.75 1.62 -12.35
CA LYS A 164 -6.81 2.69 -13.34
C LYS A 164 -8.00 3.59 -13.06
N ILE A 165 -7.80 4.90 -13.15
CA ILE A 165 -8.87 5.89 -13.08
C ILE A 165 -8.76 6.86 -14.25
N VAL A 166 -9.91 7.14 -14.88
CA VAL A 166 -10.10 8.20 -15.86
C VAL A 166 -11.20 9.11 -15.33
N LEU A 167 -10.83 10.33 -14.92
CA LEU A 167 -11.70 11.23 -14.18
C LEU A 167 -12.01 12.50 -14.97
N VAL A 168 -13.30 12.82 -15.13
CA VAL A 168 -13.74 14.17 -15.50
C VAL A 168 -13.90 15.04 -14.24
N TYR A 169 -13.49 16.31 -14.31
CA TYR A 169 -13.71 17.21 -13.18
C TYR A 169 -15.20 17.53 -13.01
N CYS A 170 -15.78 17.13 -11.88
CA CYS A 170 -17.15 17.43 -11.49
C CYS A 170 -17.23 18.18 -10.14
N GLY A 171 -16.17 18.91 -9.77
CA GLY A 171 -16.07 19.66 -8.52
C GLY A 171 -15.15 19.02 -7.49
N GLN A 172 -15.27 19.47 -6.24
CA GLN A 172 -14.33 19.09 -5.16
C GLN A 172 -14.27 17.57 -4.92
N ILE A 173 -15.38 16.86 -5.11
CA ILE A 173 -15.41 15.41 -4.93
C ILE A 173 -14.47 14.66 -5.89
N ALA A 174 -14.30 15.16 -7.13
CA ALA A 174 -13.38 14.57 -8.10
C ALA A 174 -11.92 14.77 -7.67
N TYR A 175 -11.61 15.94 -7.14
CA TYR A 175 -10.30 16.22 -6.56
C TYR A 175 -10.02 15.35 -5.33
N ASP A 176 -10.95 15.29 -4.38
CA ASP A 176 -10.80 14.50 -3.16
C ASP A 176 -10.65 13.01 -3.48
N PHE A 177 -11.44 12.50 -4.43
CA PHE A 177 -11.33 11.12 -4.89
C PHE A 177 -9.98 10.83 -5.54
N LEU A 178 -9.49 11.73 -6.41
CA LEU A 178 -8.17 11.61 -7.02
C LEU A 178 -7.05 11.56 -5.97
N GLU A 179 -7.07 12.48 -5.00
CA GLU A 179 -6.11 12.53 -3.88
C GLU A 179 -6.14 11.23 -3.07
N ASP A 180 -7.33 10.76 -2.71
CA ASP A 180 -7.50 9.50 -1.96
C ASP A 180 -6.98 8.29 -2.73
N GLN A 181 -7.24 8.18 -4.04
CA GLN A 181 -6.72 7.08 -4.85
C GLN A 181 -5.19 7.11 -4.91
N ILE A 182 -4.61 8.29 -5.11
CA ILE A 182 -3.17 8.48 -5.19
C ILE A 182 -2.48 8.08 -3.87
N ASP A 183 -3.04 8.52 -2.74
CA ASP A 183 -2.41 8.33 -1.44
C ASP A 183 -2.61 6.91 -0.90
N ASN A 184 -3.74 6.26 -1.24
CA ASN A 184 -4.17 5.04 -0.57
C ASN A 184 -4.31 3.81 -1.48
N SER A 185 -4.35 3.94 -2.82
CA SER A 185 -4.48 2.78 -3.71
C SER A 185 -3.12 2.11 -3.98
N PRO A 186 -2.88 0.89 -3.47
CA PRO A 186 -1.62 0.18 -3.72
C PRO A 186 -1.52 -0.40 -5.13
N PHE A 187 -2.62 -0.37 -5.89
CA PHE A 187 -2.71 -0.94 -7.24
C PHE A 187 -2.74 0.12 -8.33
N LEU A 188 -2.82 1.41 -7.96
CA LEU A 188 -2.94 2.50 -8.93
C LEU A 188 -1.72 2.53 -9.84
N SER A 189 -1.98 2.39 -11.14
CA SER A 189 -0.96 2.26 -12.19
C SER A 189 -1.15 3.25 -13.33
N SER A 190 -2.35 3.82 -13.48
CA SER A 190 -2.68 4.82 -14.50
C SER A 190 -3.75 5.77 -13.96
N VAL A 191 -3.55 7.05 -14.22
CA VAL A 191 -4.42 8.16 -13.82
C VAL A 191 -4.52 9.09 -15.01
N ASP A 192 -5.73 9.22 -15.53
CA ASP A 192 -6.03 10.07 -16.66
C ASP A 192 -7.07 11.10 -16.15
N ILE A 193 -6.81 12.40 -16.30
CA ILE A 193 -7.76 13.45 -15.90
C ILE A 193 -8.21 14.24 -17.14
N THR A 194 -9.51 14.52 -17.25
CA THR A 194 -10.11 15.20 -18.41
C THR A 194 -10.99 16.37 -17.96
N GLY A 195 -11.22 17.33 -18.88
CA GLY A 195 -11.97 18.56 -18.61
C GLY A 195 -11.10 19.78 -18.32
N GLU A 196 -11.65 20.98 -18.52
CA GLU A 196 -10.92 22.26 -18.46
C GLU A 196 -10.82 22.86 -17.04
N ASP A 197 -11.65 22.38 -16.10
CA ASP A 197 -11.91 23.05 -14.82
C ASP A 197 -11.15 22.46 -13.62
N TRP A 198 -10.16 21.59 -13.84
CA TRP A 198 -9.34 21.05 -12.74
C TRP A 198 -8.58 22.18 -12.01
N PRO A 199 -8.55 22.20 -10.67
CA PRO A 199 -7.77 23.19 -9.95
C PRO A 199 -6.27 22.97 -10.17
N GLN A 200 -5.49 24.05 -10.13
CA GLN A 200 -4.04 24.01 -10.32
C GLN A 200 -3.34 23.05 -9.33
N SER A 201 -3.89 22.88 -8.13
CA SER A 201 -3.39 21.92 -7.12
C SER A 201 -3.41 20.47 -7.61
N SER A 202 -4.27 20.12 -8.57
CA SER A 202 -4.33 18.76 -9.14
C SER A 202 -3.05 18.44 -9.91
N LEU A 203 -2.47 19.43 -10.58
CA LEU A 203 -1.17 19.26 -11.24
C LEU A 203 -0.05 19.06 -10.21
N GLU A 204 -0.11 19.74 -9.05
CA GLU A 204 0.86 19.52 -7.97
C GLU A 204 0.71 18.11 -7.38
N LEU A 205 -0.52 17.65 -7.19
CA LEU A 205 -0.84 16.29 -6.73
C LEU A 205 -0.30 15.22 -7.69
N LEU A 206 -0.52 15.39 -9.00
CA LEU A 206 0.01 14.48 -10.03
C LEU A 206 1.55 14.55 -10.12
N LYS A 207 2.15 15.75 -10.04
CA LYS A 207 3.62 15.94 -10.04
C LYS A 207 4.31 15.35 -8.80
N ASN A 208 3.63 15.32 -7.66
CA ASN A 208 4.20 14.70 -6.47
C ASN A 208 4.35 13.17 -6.64
N ASN A 209 3.53 12.58 -7.52
CA ASN A 209 3.52 11.16 -7.82
C ASN A 209 4.30 10.81 -9.10
N CYS A 210 4.32 11.70 -10.08
CA CYS A 210 5.11 11.61 -11.29
C CYS A 210 6.28 12.61 -11.21
N GLU A 211 7.52 12.16 -11.06
CA GLU A 211 8.72 13.04 -10.93
C GLU A 211 9.07 13.84 -12.21
N VAL A 212 8.10 14.53 -12.84
CA VAL A 212 8.29 15.34 -14.05
C VAL A 212 7.46 16.62 -13.92
N THR A 213 8.11 17.78 -13.76
CA THR A 213 7.48 18.96 -13.13
C THR A 213 7.05 20.11 -14.05
N ASP A 214 7.24 20.08 -15.37
CA ASP A 214 6.77 21.12 -16.32
C ASP A 214 6.86 20.64 -17.78
N GLU A 215 6.28 21.38 -18.73
CA GLU A 215 6.33 21.08 -20.18
C GLU A 215 7.78 21.12 -20.70
N GLU A 216 8.60 22.05 -20.19
CA GLU A 216 10.04 22.07 -20.44
C GLU A 216 10.74 20.84 -19.86
N GLY A 217 10.32 20.34 -18.70
CA GLY A 217 10.81 19.14 -18.05
C GLY A 217 10.35 17.87 -18.71
N LEU A 218 9.12 17.83 -19.24
CA LEU A 218 8.60 16.75 -20.07
C LEU A 218 9.36 16.72 -21.40
N GLN A 219 9.56 17.87 -22.04
CA GLN A 219 10.36 17.98 -23.25
C GLN A 219 11.82 17.59 -22.99
N ALA A 220 12.41 18.03 -21.88
CA ALA A 220 13.76 17.65 -21.47
C ALA A 220 13.87 16.17 -21.11
N LEU A 221 12.80 15.58 -20.57
CA LEU A 221 12.70 14.15 -20.32
C LEU A 221 12.65 13.42 -21.66
N LEU A 222 11.69 13.74 -22.53
CA LEU A 222 11.63 13.23 -23.90
C LEU A 222 12.99 13.37 -24.61
N ASP A 223 13.72 14.45 -24.39
CA ASP A 223 15.04 14.63 -24.98
C ASP A 223 16.15 13.74 -24.41
N LYS A 224 16.00 13.26 -23.17
CA LYS A 224 16.95 12.37 -22.47
C LYS A 224 16.78 10.88 -22.79
N GLY A 225 15.63 10.46 -23.35
CA GLY A 225 15.40 9.04 -23.65
C GLY A 225 16.43 8.47 -24.62
N GLU A 226 16.76 7.18 -24.45
CA GLU A 226 17.81 6.50 -25.23
C GLU A 226 17.45 6.31 -26.70
N SER A 227 16.16 6.34 -27.02
CA SER A 227 15.66 6.16 -28.37
C SER A 227 14.44 7.04 -28.58
N LYS A 228 14.45 7.76 -29.71
CA LYS A 228 13.35 8.62 -30.15
C LYS A 228 12.72 7.99 -31.37
N ILE A 229 11.43 7.64 -31.28
CA ILE A 229 10.66 7.25 -32.45
C ILE A 229 9.81 8.44 -32.85
N ALA A 230 10.15 9.04 -33.99
CA ALA A 230 9.31 10.03 -34.64
C ALA A 230 8.43 9.30 -35.67
N HIS A 231 7.20 8.99 -35.31
CA HIS A 231 6.19 8.54 -36.27
C HIS A 231 5.14 9.64 -36.43
N SER A 232 4.95 10.14 -37.66
CA SER A 232 3.84 11.05 -37.99
C SER A 232 3.70 12.30 -37.09
N GLY A 233 4.82 12.96 -36.76
CA GLY A 233 4.82 14.22 -35.98
C GLY A 233 4.68 14.03 -34.47
N ARG A 234 4.96 12.83 -33.97
CA ARG A 234 4.77 12.44 -32.58
C ARG A 234 6.11 12.10 -31.93
N SER A 235 6.31 12.51 -30.68
CA SER A 235 7.55 12.22 -29.94
C SER A 235 7.30 11.16 -28.87
N GLN A 236 8.05 10.07 -28.95
CA GLN A 236 8.14 9.06 -27.91
C GLN A 236 9.58 8.83 -27.52
N SER A 237 9.81 8.68 -26.22
CA SER A 237 11.12 8.46 -25.64
C SER A 237 11.10 7.29 -24.68
N PHE A 238 12.11 6.44 -24.82
CA PHE A 238 12.22 5.22 -24.04
C PHE A 238 13.39 5.29 -23.07
N PHE A 239 13.18 4.80 -21.85
CA PHE A 239 14.16 4.77 -20.77
C PHE A 239 14.31 3.35 -20.28
N LYS A 240 15.54 2.86 -20.30
CA LYS A 240 15.87 1.59 -19.68
C LYS A 240 16.04 1.79 -18.18
N HIS A 241 15.42 0.93 -17.37
CA HIS A 241 15.70 0.89 -15.94
C HIS A 241 17.04 0.17 -15.70
N GLU A 242 17.91 0.71 -14.84
CA GLU A 242 19.27 0.18 -14.67
C GLU A 242 19.32 -1.18 -13.97
N THR A 243 18.40 -1.40 -13.03
CA THR A 243 18.45 -2.55 -12.10
C THR A 243 17.42 -3.63 -12.40
N GLU A 244 16.47 -3.35 -13.27
CA GLU A 244 15.36 -4.25 -13.59
C GLU A 244 15.28 -4.39 -15.11
N LYS A 245 14.77 -5.52 -15.59
CA LYS A 245 14.52 -5.71 -17.03
C LYS A 245 13.26 -4.92 -17.44
N SER A 246 13.21 -3.63 -17.16
CA SER A 246 12.05 -2.77 -17.41
C SER A 246 12.41 -1.59 -18.31
N LEU A 247 11.38 -1.08 -18.97
CA LEU A 247 11.41 0.01 -19.94
C LEU A 247 10.29 0.98 -19.60
N ALA A 248 10.60 2.25 -19.43
CA ALA A 248 9.59 3.30 -19.37
C ALA A 248 9.46 3.98 -20.74
N ARG A 249 8.22 4.23 -21.18
CA ARG A 249 7.87 4.98 -22.38
C ARG A 249 7.24 6.29 -21.94
N VAL A 250 7.72 7.41 -22.46
CA VAL A 250 7.15 8.74 -22.26
C VAL A 250 6.71 9.24 -23.64
N SER A 251 5.49 9.77 -23.75
CA SER A 251 4.94 10.25 -25.02
C SER A 251 4.34 11.64 -24.89
N ASP A 252 4.46 12.48 -25.93
CA ASP A 252 3.78 13.79 -26.02
C ASP A 252 2.35 13.72 -26.58
N ILE A 253 1.90 12.54 -27.01
CA ILE A 253 0.69 12.37 -27.84
C ILE A 253 -0.56 12.28 -26.98
N ASP A 254 -0.46 11.58 -25.86
CA ASP A 254 -1.61 11.22 -25.05
C ASP A 254 -1.59 12.10 -23.82
N PHE A 255 -2.39 13.17 -23.83
CA PHE A 255 -2.74 13.92 -22.62
C PHE A 255 -3.25 13.02 -21.48
N ASN A 256 -3.58 11.76 -21.81
CA ASN A 256 -4.06 10.75 -20.89
C ASN A 256 -2.96 9.77 -20.40
N ASN A 257 -1.82 9.56 -21.09
CA ASN A 257 -0.77 8.62 -20.61
C ASN A 257 0.64 9.20 -20.83
N LEU A 258 1.02 10.17 -19.99
CA LEU A 258 2.32 10.84 -20.07
C LEU A 258 3.51 9.85 -19.96
N MET A 259 3.33 8.77 -19.19
CA MET A 259 4.37 7.78 -18.93
C MET A 259 3.76 6.40 -18.71
N GLU A 260 4.34 5.39 -19.35
CA GLU A 260 4.01 3.98 -19.19
C GLU A 260 5.25 3.19 -18.81
N CYS A 261 5.10 2.17 -17.96
CA CYS A 261 6.19 1.33 -17.53
C CYS A 261 5.92 -0.13 -17.93
N PHE A 262 6.87 -0.74 -18.62
CA PHE A 262 6.84 -2.14 -19.03
C PHE A 262 7.92 -2.89 -18.29
N THR A 263 7.58 -4.00 -17.66
CA THR A 263 8.56 -4.93 -17.09
C THR A 263 8.63 -6.17 -17.97
N CYS A 264 9.84 -6.61 -18.30
CA CYS A 264 10.04 -7.89 -18.95
C CYS A 264 9.69 -9.00 -17.97
N GLU A 265 8.75 -9.84 -18.38
CA GLU A 265 8.20 -10.90 -17.56
C GLU A 265 8.67 -12.29 -18.01
N CYS A 266 9.67 -12.39 -18.89
CA CYS A 266 10.15 -13.67 -19.42
C CYS A 266 10.74 -14.61 -18.36
N ASP A 267 11.06 -14.12 -17.15
CA ASP A 267 11.45 -14.95 -16.01
C ASP A 267 10.24 -15.55 -15.27
N ARG A 268 9.04 -15.02 -15.50
CA ARG A 268 7.80 -15.38 -14.80
C ARG A 268 6.77 -16.05 -15.71
N PHE A 269 6.70 -15.65 -16.99
CA PHE A 269 5.67 -16.07 -17.93
C PHE A 269 6.26 -16.45 -19.30
N GLU A 270 5.63 -17.42 -19.98
CA GLU A 270 6.01 -17.82 -21.34
C GLU A 270 5.75 -16.72 -22.38
N LYS A 271 4.65 -15.98 -22.20
CA LYS A 271 4.32 -14.78 -22.97
C LYS A 271 4.73 -13.54 -22.18
N CYS A 272 5.41 -12.60 -22.85
CA CYS A 272 5.89 -11.37 -22.24
C CYS A 272 5.33 -10.21 -23.05
N HIS A 273 4.46 -9.42 -22.43
CA HIS A 273 3.82 -8.28 -23.10
C HIS A 273 4.84 -7.32 -23.72
N MET A 274 5.94 -7.07 -23.01
CA MET A 274 7.04 -6.25 -23.53
C MET A 274 7.69 -6.84 -24.80
N LYS A 275 7.76 -8.17 -24.92
CA LYS A 275 8.31 -8.85 -26.10
C LYS A 275 7.36 -8.76 -27.29
N GLU A 276 6.05 -8.76 -27.05
CA GLU A 276 5.02 -8.69 -28.07
C GLU A 276 4.89 -7.26 -28.61
N GLU A 277 4.80 -6.27 -27.72
CA GLU A 277 4.65 -4.84 -28.07
C GLU A 277 5.96 -4.18 -28.52
N PHE A 278 7.09 -4.54 -27.90
CA PHE A 278 8.39 -3.88 -28.11
C PHE A 278 9.53 -4.90 -28.30
N PRO A 279 9.49 -5.74 -29.35
CA PRO A 279 10.45 -6.82 -29.54
C PRO A 279 11.89 -6.34 -29.66
N GLU A 280 12.14 -5.16 -30.21
CA GLU A 280 13.48 -4.58 -30.37
C GLU A 280 14.09 -4.21 -29.01
N TYR A 281 13.31 -3.56 -28.14
CA TYR A 281 13.76 -3.16 -26.81
C TYR A 281 13.87 -4.37 -25.87
N HIS A 282 12.96 -5.33 -25.99
CA HIS A 282 13.04 -6.59 -25.27
C HIS A 282 14.34 -7.36 -25.59
N TYR A 283 14.78 -7.36 -26.86
CA TYR A 283 16.07 -7.93 -27.26
C TYR A 283 17.24 -7.16 -26.61
N LEU A 284 17.25 -5.83 -26.69
CA LEU A 284 18.29 -4.99 -26.11
C LEU A 284 18.44 -5.17 -24.59
N LEU A 285 17.33 -5.29 -23.86
CA LEU A 285 17.34 -5.55 -22.41
C LEU A 285 17.95 -6.91 -22.05
N ASN A 286 17.70 -7.95 -22.85
CA ASN A 286 18.18 -9.30 -22.56
C ASN A 286 19.62 -9.56 -23.03
N HIS A 287 20.17 -8.73 -23.92
CA HIS A 287 21.52 -8.91 -24.47
C HIS A 287 22.58 -7.93 -23.92
N THR A 288 22.23 -7.09 -22.96
CA THR A 288 23.14 -6.09 -22.36
C THR A 288 23.94 -6.60 -21.15
N SER A 289 23.82 -7.87 -20.78
CA SER A 289 24.64 -8.48 -19.72
C SER A 289 26.07 -8.76 -20.21
N ALA A 290 26.94 -7.75 -20.21
CA ALA A 290 28.38 -7.97 -20.25
C ALA A 290 28.87 -8.47 -18.86
N PRO A 291 29.67 -9.54 -18.78
CA PRO A 291 30.20 -10.02 -17.51
C PRO A 291 31.30 -9.08 -17.01
N LYS A 292 31.11 -8.47 -15.84
CA LYS A 292 32.21 -7.79 -15.12
C LYS A 292 33.08 -8.86 -14.44
N ILE A 293 34.31 -9.02 -14.93
CA ILE A 293 35.41 -9.75 -14.26
C ILE A 293 36.02 -8.82 -13.19
N PRO A 294 36.48 -9.32 -12.02
CA PRO A 294 36.93 -8.49 -10.91
C PRO A 294 38.41 -8.14 -11.00
N ALA A 295 38.78 -6.92 -10.61
CA ALA A 295 40.13 -6.58 -10.19
C ALA A 295 40.10 -5.53 -9.07
N CYS A 296 40.67 -5.90 -7.93
CA CYS A 296 41.04 -5.01 -6.84
C CYS A 296 42.28 -4.17 -7.20
N GLN A 297 42.30 -2.88 -6.86
CA GLN A 297 43.44 -2.20 -6.23
C GLN A 297 43.07 -0.78 -5.73
N GLU A 298 43.51 -0.51 -4.50
CA GLU A 298 43.61 0.74 -3.72
C GLU A 298 44.25 1.92 -4.52
N ALA A 299 44.16 3.22 -4.22
CA ALA A 299 43.53 4.06 -3.17
C ALA A 299 43.54 5.54 -3.65
N THR A 300 42.56 6.36 -3.26
CA THR A 300 42.66 7.71 -2.62
C THR A 300 41.29 8.45 -2.66
N SER A 301 40.88 8.99 -1.50
CA SER A 301 39.62 9.71 -1.18
C SER A 301 39.50 11.09 -1.88
N PRO A 302 38.40 11.90 -1.82
CA PRO A 302 37.14 11.75 -1.05
C PRO A 302 35.81 12.17 -1.76
N MET A 303 34.69 12.01 -1.02
CA MET A 303 33.32 12.54 -1.22
C MET A 303 32.39 11.82 -2.22
N GLY A 304 31.19 11.48 -1.72
CA GLY A 304 30.02 11.15 -2.54
C GLY A 304 29.12 10.10 -1.91
N SER A 305 28.25 10.53 -0.98
CA SER A 305 27.18 9.73 -0.39
C SER A 305 26.31 9.08 -1.47
N GLN A 306 26.22 7.75 -1.49
CA GLN A 306 25.28 7.01 -2.32
C GLN A 306 23.96 6.82 -1.58
N MET A 307 22.87 7.34 -2.15
CA MET A 307 21.50 7.01 -1.78
C MET A 307 21.09 5.71 -2.48
N LEU A 308 20.56 4.78 -1.69
CA LEU A 308 19.80 3.62 -2.18
C LEU A 308 18.33 4.02 -2.41
N PRO A 309 17.62 3.36 -3.35
CA PRO A 309 16.25 3.69 -3.66
C PRO A 309 15.33 3.25 -2.51
N THR A 310 14.53 4.19 -2.02
CA THR A 310 13.49 3.96 -1.00
C THR A 310 12.12 4.01 -1.68
N SER A 311 11.35 2.93 -1.60
CA SER A 311 9.93 2.90 -2.00
C SER A 311 9.12 3.89 -1.15
N ARG A 312 8.36 4.79 -1.79
CA ARG A 312 7.65 5.92 -1.13
C ARG A 312 6.42 5.56 -0.31
N VAL A 313 5.96 4.30 -0.29
CA VAL A 313 4.83 3.84 0.57
C VAL A 313 5.04 4.14 2.07
N LEU A 314 6.28 4.49 2.49
CA LEU A 314 6.61 4.85 3.87
C LEU A 314 6.79 6.37 4.12
N LYS A 315 6.76 7.24 3.11
CA LYS A 315 7.09 8.67 3.29
C LYS A 315 5.89 9.56 3.68
N ASP A 316 4.69 9.24 3.23
CA ASP A 316 3.55 10.16 3.40
C ASP A 316 2.71 9.93 4.68
N LEU A 317 3.00 8.86 5.44
CA LEU A 317 2.54 8.71 6.83
C LEU A 317 3.20 9.70 7.83
N PHE A 318 4.13 10.56 7.39
CA PHE A 318 5.00 11.34 8.28
C PHE A 318 4.99 12.87 8.10
N LYS A 319 4.24 13.43 7.15
CA LYS A 319 4.36 14.87 6.84
C LYS A 319 3.60 15.84 7.76
N ASN A 320 2.69 15.37 8.62
CA ASN A 320 1.85 16.28 9.43
C ASN A 320 2.19 16.38 10.93
N ILE A 321 3.43 16.05 11.32
CA ILE A 321 3.88 16.29 12.71
C ILE A 321 5.23 17.01 12.64
N ASN A 322 5.20 18.35 12.61
CA ASN A 322 6.39 19.22 12.58
C ASN A 322 7.22 19.21 13.89
N GLY A 323 7.14 18.14 14.67
CA GLY A 323 8.07 17.84 15.76
C GLY A 323 9.13 16.85 15.26
N PRO A 324 10.36 16.88 15.82
CA PRO A 324 11.32 15.81 15.58
C PRO A 324 10.68 14.47 15.92
N GLN A 325 10.40 13.66 14.89
CA GLN A 325 9.86 12.31 15.04
C GLN A 325 10.88 11.49 15.84
N PRO A 326 10.45 10.80 16.91
CA PRO A 326 11.36 9.97 17.65
C PRO A 326 11.89 8.86 16.72
N SER A 327 13.19 8.60 16.80
CA SER A 327 13.90 7.63 15.97
C SER A 327 14.56 6.59 16.84
N ALA A 328 14.69 5.38 16.31
CA ALA A 328 15.41 4.27 16.93
C ALA A 328 16.49 3.75 15.98
N THR A 329 17.44 2.99 16.51
CA THR A 329 18.56 2.43 15.74
C THR A 329 18.42 0.91 15.63
N CYS A 330 18.57 0.39 14.42
CA CYS A 330 18.57 -1.04 14.15
C CYS A 330 19.78 -1.72 14.79
N HIS A 331 19.54 -2.75 15.60
CA HIS A 331 20.61 -3.48 16.26
C HIS A 331 21.50 -4.26 15.28
N SER A 332 20.96 -4.68 14.13
CA SER A 332 21.72 -5.46 13.15
C SER A 332 22.55 -4.59 12.21
N CYS A 333 21.97 -3.51 11.64
CA CYS A 333 22.64 -2.69 10.62
C CYS A 333 23.02 -1.28 11.10
N SER A 334 22.75 -0.92 12.37
CA SER A 334 22.99 0.42 12.95
C SER A 334 22.26 1.57 12.24
N LEU A 335 21.29 1.29 11.36
CA LEU A 335 20.53 2.32 10.67
C LEU A 335 19.50 2.95 11.62
N SER A 336 19.54 4.28 11.76
CA SER A 336 18.52 5.03 12.50
C SER A 336 17.33 5.34 11.61
N LEU A 337 16.14 4.91 12.03
CA LEU A 337 14.89 5.06 11.27
C LEU A 337 13.78 5.61 12.16
N PRO A 338 12.68 6.10 11.57
CA PRO A 338 11.46 6.34 12.31
C PRO A 338 11.00 5.07 13.03
N ILE A 339 10.56 5.24 14.27
CA ILE A 339 10.14 4.16 15.17
C ILE A 339 9.09 3.21 14.57
N SER A 340 8.19 3.70 13.72
CA SER A 340 7.14 2.86 13.10
C SER A 340 7.67 1.82 12.11
N GLN A 341 8.96 1.89 11.75
CA GLN A 341 9.64 0.98 10.81
C GLN A 341 10.42 -0.14 11.51
N PHE A 342 10.27 -0.27 12.83
CA PHE A 342 10.96 -1.29 13.62
C PHE A 342 10.09 -2.50 13.94
N PHE A 343 10.78 -3.63 14.08
CA PHE A 343 10.25 -4.92 14.49
C PHE A 343 11.04 -5.41 15.71
N ASP A 344 10.41 -6.16 16.59
CA ASP A 344 11.05 -6.90 17.67
C ASP A 344 11.19 -8.37 17.27
N CYS A 345 12.33 -8.97 17.57
CA CYS A 345 12.60 -10.38 17.34
C CYS A 345 12.83 -11.11 18.66
N SER A 346 11.77 -11.69 19.22
CA SER A 346 11.78 -12.34 20.53
C SER A 346 12.85 -13.44 20.67
N LYS A 347 13.07 -14.26 19.63
CA LYS A 347 14.14 -15.27 19.61
C LYS A 347 15.53 -14.68 19.87
N CYS A 348 15.84 -13.63 19.13
CA CYS A 348 17.17 -13.02 19.13
C CYS A 348 17.36 -12.19 20.40
N SER A 349 16.31 -11.52 20.89
CA SER A 349 16.37 -10.82 22.18
C SER A 349 16.71 -11.81 23.30
N SER A 350 16.03 -12.96 23.36
CA SER A 350 16.33 -14.02 24.34
C SER A 350 17.74 -14.59 24.20
N HIS A 351 18.21 -14.85 22.97
CA HIS A 351 19.55 -15.38 22.74
C HIS A 351 20.65 -14.41 23.17
N LEU A 352 20.44 -13.11 22.98
CA LEU A 352 21.38 -12.06 23.36
C LEU A 352 21.23 -11.62 24.82
N GLY A 353 20.25 -12.13 25.56
CA GLY A 353 19.93 -11.67 26.91
C GLY A 353 19.47 -10.22 26.95
N LEU A 354 18.88 -9.73 25.85
CA LEU A 354 18.34 -8.39 25.73
C LEU A 354 16.84 -8.40 26.04
N PRO A 355 16.33 -7.34 26.72
CA PRO A 355 14.90 -7.18 26.97
C PRO A 355 14.12 -7.14 25.64
N GLU A 356 14.72 -6.50 24.63
CA GLU A 356 14.17 -6.29 23.30
C GLU A 356 15.29 -6.23 22.25
N LEU A 357 14.99 -6.66 21.03
CA LEU A 357 15.89 -6.49 19.88
C LEU A 357 15.16 -5.81 18.73
N LEU A 358 15.36 -4.50 18.60
CA LEU A 358 14.79 -3.69 17.52
C LEU A 358 15.57 -3.86 16.22
N ILE A 359 14.89 -4.32 15.16
CA ILE A 359 15.43 -4.49 13.81
C ILE A 359 14.58 -3.75 12.77
N CYS A 360 15.21 -3.21 11.73
CA CYS A 360 14.48 -2.56 10.63
C CYS A 360 13.80 -3.61 9.72
N GLY A 361 12.82 -3.17 8.92
CA GLY A 361 12.11 -4.06 7.99
C GLY A 361 13.02 -4.84 7.02
N ALA A 362 14.13 -4.25 6.58
CA ALA A 362 15.10 -4.92 5.72
C ALA A 362 15.83 -6.07 6.45
N CYS A 363 16.34 -5.83 7.66
CA CYS A 363 16.97 -6.87 8.48
C CYS A 363 15.97 -7.96 8.91
N ALA A 364 14.73 -7.57 9.23
CA ALA A 364 13.65 -8.52 9.53
C ALA A 364 13.43 -9.52 8.36
N PHE A 365 13.50 -9.04 7.12
CA PHE A 365 13.33 -9.87 5.93
C PHE A 365 14.59 -10.66 5.57
N LEU A 366 15.78 -10.05 5.63
CA LEU A 366 17.01 -10.65 5.13
C LEU A 366 17.72 -11.53 6.17
N GLU A 367 17.86 -11.04 7.40
CA GLU A 367 18.70 -11.65 8.43
C GLU A 367 17.90 -12.46 9.46
N HIS A 368 16.59 -12.22 9.57
CA HIS A 368 15.70 -12.89 10.54
C HIS A 368 14.63 -13.76 9.88
N SER A 369 14.80 -14.11 8.59
CA SER A 369 13.85 -14.94 7.83
C SER A 369 13.67 -16.34 8.41
N ASP A 370 14.73 -16.96 8.94
CA ASP A 370 14.73 -18.31 9.51
C ASP A 370 13.82 -18.48 10.75
N HIS A 371 13.46 -17.37 11.40
CA HIS A 371 12.53 -17.34 12.54
C HIS A 371 11.56 -16.17 12.43
N ARG A 372 11.10 -15.88 11.21
CA ARG A 372 10.14 -14.81 10.92
C ARG A 372 8.86 -14.88 11.77
N SER A 373 8.43 -16.07 12.20
CA SER A 373 7.28 -16.24 13.10
C SER A 373 7.49 -15.63 14.48
N GLU A 374 8.74 -15.39 14.87
CA GLU A 374 9.12 -14.77 16.14
C GLU A 374 9.43 -13.26 16.00
N VAL A 375 9.28 -12.72 14.78
CA VAL A 375 9.43 -11.30 14.46
C VAL A 375 8.06 -10.63 14.40
N ALA A 376 7.84 -9.65 15.26
CA ALA A 376 6.60 -8.88 15.33
C ALA A 376 6.89 -7.38 15.13
N LYS A 377 5.90 -6.62 14.64
CA LYS A 377 6.04 -5.16 14.57
C LYS A 377 6.23 -4.61 15.99
N ALA A 378 7.23 -3.76 16.19
CA ALA A 378 7.50 -3.18 17.50
C ALA A 378 6.40 -2.17 17.88
N CYS A 379 5.81 -2.36 19.06
CA CYS A 379 4.73 -1.51 19.59
C CYS A 379 5.31 -0.54 20.61
N PHE A 380 5.58 0.68 20.15
CA PHE A 380 6.09 1.75 21.00
C PHE A 380 4.96 2.43 21.75
N ILE A 381 5.27 2.79 22.99
CA ILE A 381 4.32 3.39 23.91
C ILE A 381 4.37 4.91 23.76
N GLY A 382 3.20 5.55 23.76
CA GLY A 382 3.09 7.00 23.79
C GLY A 382 3.41 7.58 25.17
N ALA A 383 3.90 8.83 25.23
CA ALA A 383 4.28 9.48 26.51
C ALA A 383 3.18 9.39 27.59
N HIS A 384 1.90 9.55 27.21
CA HIS A 384 0.76 9.44 28.12
C HIS A 384 0.68 8.06 28.81
N GLU A 385 0.91 6.97 28.08
CA GLU A 385 0.86 5.63 28.65
C GLU A 385 2.05 5.36 29.60
N VAL A 386 3.22 5.97 29.34
CA VAL A 386 4.36 5.93 30.27
C VAL A 386 4.03 6.70 31.54
N GLU A 387 3.41 7.87 31.43
CA GLU A 387 2.97 8.67 32.57
C GLU A 387 1.92 7.92 33.41
N GLU A 388 0.94 7.30 32.77
CA GLU A 388 -0.08 6.52 33.47
C GLU A 388 0.53 5.33 34.22
N ALA A 389 1.41 4.57 33.55
CA ALA A 389 2.04 3.40 34.14
C ALA A 389 2.99 3.76 35.30
N THR A 390 3.72 4.88 35.19
CA THR A 390 4.56 5.40 36.28
C THR A 390 3.74 6.00 37.42
N ALA A 391 2.58 6.61 37.15
CA ALA A 391 1.67 7.11 38.17
C ALA A 391 1.06 5.98 39.02
N GLN A 392 0.81 4.80 38.43
CA GLN A 392 0.30 3.62 39.16
C GLN A 392 1.27 3.08 40.21
N LEU A 393 2.58 3.35 40.08
CA LEU A 393 3.57 2.98 41.10
C LEU A 393 3.43 3.80 42.40
N GLY A 394 2.73 4.94 42.35
CA GLY A 394 2.55 5.84 43.48
C GLY A 394 3.81 6.64 43.84
N SER A 395 3.62 7.83 44.39
CA SER A 395 4.73 8.58 44.99
C SER A 395 5.13 7.94 46.32
N PRO A 396 6.42 7.68 46.57
CA PRO A 396 6.89 7.25 47.89
C PRO A 396 6.36 8.22 48.96
N LYS A 397 5.60 7.73 49.94
CA LYS A 397 5.02 8.57 50.99
C LYS A 397 6.16 9.14 51.85
N GLN A 398 6.28 10.47 51.87
CA GLN A 398 7.39 11.24 52.44
C GLN A 398 7.40 11.32 53.98
N SER A 399 6.84 10.34 54.70
CA SER A 399 6.66 10.41 56.15
C SER A 399 7.81 9.78 56.93
N TRP A 400 9.05 10.24 56.73
CA TRP A 400 10.22 9.76 57.49
C TRP A 400 10.85 10.95 58.19
N LYS A 401 10.88 10.98 59.53
CA LYS A 401 11.34 12.17 60.25
C LYS A 401 12.33 12.01 61.39
N ASP A 402 12.68 10.81 61.87
CA ASP A 402 13.31 10.76 63.20
C ASP A 402 14.61 9.95 63.35
N GLU A 403 15.23 9.41 62.29
CA GLU A 403 16.52 8.66 62.42
C GLU A 403 17.61 9.06 61.39
N GLU A 404 18.65 9.77 61.87
CA GLU A 404 19.65 10.50 61.07
C GLU A 404 20.69 9.59 60.34
N ALA A 405 20.84 8.32 60.75
CA ALA A 405 21.81 7.39 60.16
C ALA A 405 21.23 6.59 58.98
N GLU A 406 19.99 6.10 59.11
CA GLU A 406 19.23 5.38 58.07
C GLU A 406 18.71 6.32 56.97
N GLU A 407 18.62 7.61 57.28
CA GLU A 407 18.23 8.66 56.34
C GLU A 407 19.13 8.65 55.08
N ASN A 408 20.43 8.34 55.21
CA ASN A 408 21.36 8.37 54.07
C ASN A 408 21.15 7.21 53.08
N GLU A 409 20.91 5.99 53.58
CA GLU A 409 20.72 4.82 52.71
C GLU A 409 19.39 4.90 51.97
N MET A 410 18.30 5.19 52.68
CA MET A 410 17.01 5.30 52.02
C MET A 410 16.93 6.51 51.08
N THR A 411 17.63 7.62 51.38
CA THR A 411 17.75 8.76 50.45
C THR A 411 18.46 8.34 49.15
N SER A 412 19.49 7.48 49.24
CA SER A 412 20.18 6.94 48.06
C SER A 412 19.26 6.04 47.22
N LYS A 413 18.51 5.12 47.86
CA LYS A 413 17.53 4.25 47.16
C LYS A 413 16.42 5.07 46.48
N LEU A 414 15.89 6.08 47.17
CA LEU A 414 14.88 7.00 46.65
C LEU A 414 15.40 7.81 45.45
N ALA A 415 16.65 8.29 45.52
CA ALA A 415 17.29 8.99 44.41
C ALA A 415 17.46 8.07 43.19
N ASN A 416 17.78 6.80 43.40
CA ASN A 416 17.90 5.80 42.33
C ASN A 416 16.54 5.52 41.66
N ILE A 417 15.47 5.35 42.44
CA ILE A 417 14.10 5.19 41.91
C ILE A 417 13.69 6.40 41.07
N ASN A 418 13.86 7.61 41.60
CA ASN A 418 13.52 8.83 40.88
C ASN A 418 14.33 8.99 39.59
N SER A 419 15.63 8.68 39.63
CA SER A 419 16.49 8.70 38.45
C SER A 419 16.02 7.70 37.39
N THR A 420 15.60 6.50 37.80
CA THR A 420 15.08 5.45 36.93
C THR A 420 13.74 5.87 36.29
N ILE A 421 12.82 6.45 37.07
CA ILE A 421 11.54 6.97 36.56
C ILE A 421 11.78 8.07 35.52
N GLU A 422 12.70 9.00 35.79
CA GLU A 422 13.03 10.07 34.83
C GLU A 422 13.74 9.55 33.58
N ALA A 423 14.52 8.47 33.69
CA ALA A 423 15.09 7.79 32.53
C ALA A 423 13.99 7.13 31.67
N ILE A 424 13.03 6.44 32.29
CA ILE A 424 11.88 5.83 31.62
C ILE A 424 11.08 6.87 30.84
N LYS A 425 10.74 8.01 31.46
CA LYS A 425 9.98 9.09 30.81
C LYS A 425 10.67 9.70 29.59
N LYS A 426 12.01 9.72 29.58
CA LYS A 426 12.82 10.26 28.47
C LYS A 426 13.11 9.23 27.39
N SER A 427 13.01 7.95 27.73
CA SER A 427 13.30 6.85 26.81
C SER A 427 12.12 6.55 25.90
N THR A 428 12.40 6.19 24.67
CA THR A 428 11.40 5.58 23.80
C THR A 428 11.39 4.08 24.05
N LEU A 429 10.33 3.58 24.68
CA LEU A 429 10.20 2.17 25.05
C LEU A 429 9.06 1.52 24.28
N THR A 430 9.21 0.23 24.02
CA THR A 430 8.08 -0.63 23.68
C THR A 430 7.35 -1.08 24.93
N ARG A 431 6.16 -1.66 24.76
CA ARG A 431 5.36 -2.20 25.88
C ARG A 431 6.13 -3.20 26.71
N LYS A 432 6.81 -4.14 26.06
CA LYS A 432 7.60 -5.16 26.74
C LYS A 432 8.75 -4.55 27.55
N ALA A 433 9.47 -3.58 26.96
CA ALA A 433 10.57 -2.90 27.64
C ALA A 433 10.08 -2.06 28.83
N LEU A 434 8.93 -1.39 28.71
CA LEU A 434 8.32 -0.65 29.82
C LEU A 434 7.90 -1.59 30.96
N ASP A 435 7.24 -2.70 30.66
CA ASP A 435 6.78 -3.66 31.67
C ASP A 435 7.95 -4.22 32.50
N GLU A 436 9.08 -4.49 31.85
CA GLU A 436 10.29 -4.94 32.54
C GLU A 436 10.88 -3.86 33.46
N GLN A 437 10.88 -2.59 33.02
CA GLN A 437 11.35 -1.48 33.87
C GLN A 437 10.42 -1.23 35.05
N ILE A 438 9.11 -1.33 34.84
CA ILE A 438 8.11 -1.26 35.93
C ILE A 438 8.32 -2.39 36.92
N TYR A 439 8.59 -3.61 36.45
CA TYR A 439 8.90 -4.74 37.33
C TYR A 439 10.16 -4.49 38.17
N LYS A 440 11.24 -3.97 37.57
CA LYS A 440 12.47 -3.59 38.30
C LYS A 440 12.20 -2.50 39.33
N LEU A 441 11.39 -1.51 38.99
CA LEU A 441 10.97 -0.47 39.95
C LEU A 441 10.21 -1.09 41.12
N LYS A 442 9.24 -1.97 40.87
CA LYS A 442 8.48 -2.65 41.95
C LYS A 442 9.41 -3.38 42.92
N LEU A 443 10.41 -4.11 42.42
CA LEU A 443 11.40 -4.77 43.28
C LEU A 443 12.19 -3.77 44.15
N LEU A 444 12.52 -2.60 43.62
CA LEU A 444 13.19 -1.54 44.41
C LEU A 444 12.26 -0.94 45.47
N TYR A 445 10.97 -0.82 45.17
CA TYR A 445 9.97 -0.38 46.16
C TYR A 445 9.77 -1.42 47.26
N GLU A 446 9.70 -2.71 46.91
CA GLU A 446 9.59 -3.83 47.85
C GLU A 446 10.82 -3.88 48.78
N ASP A 447 12.04 -3.81 48.22
CA ASP A 447 13.30 -3.72 49.00
C ASP A 447 13.34 -2.52 49.95
N MET A 448 12.73 -1.39 49.56
CA MET A 448 12.59 -0.21 50.42
C MET A 448 11.49 -0.35 51.49
N GLU A 449 10.50 -1.20 51.29
CA GLU A 449 9.48 -1.50 52.30
C GLU A 449 10.00 -2.51 53.32
N GLU A 450 10.74 -3.54 52.88
CA GLU A 450 11.36 -4.54 53.75
C GLU A 450 12.35 -3.89 54.74
N CYS A 451 13.19 -2.93 54.29
CA CYS A 451 14.07 -2.20 55.20
C CYS A 451 13.32 -1.51 56.36
N LYS A 452 12.08 -1.05 56.14
CA LYS A 452 11.30 -0.37 57.20
C LYS A 452 10.72 -1.33 58.22
N GLU A 453 10.48 -2.58 57.83
CA GLU A 453 9.92 -3.57 58.74
C GLU A 453 11.01 -4.11 59.67
N GLU A 454 12.25 -4.23 59.21
CA GLU A 454 13.40 -4.64 60.04
C GLU A 454 13.71 -3.63 61.17
N ASP A 455 13.47 -2.34 60.96
CA ASP A 455 13.74 -1.30 61.99
C ASP A 455 12.65 -1.23 63.08
N LEU A 456 11.50 -1.87 62.86
CA LEU A 456 10.38 -1.91 63.82
C LEU A 456 10.43 -3.13 64.76
N GLU A 457 11.29 -4.12 64.48
CA GLU A 457 11.53 -5.32 65.32
C GLU A 457 12.71 -5.13 66.28
#